data_AF-A0A7X0DR15-F1
#
_entry.id   AF-A0A7X0DR15-F1
#
_cell.length_a   1.000
_cell.length_b   1.000
_cell.length_c   1.000
_cell.angle_alpha   90.00
_cell.angle_beta   90.00
_cell.angle_gamma   90.00
#
_symmetry.space_group_name_H-M   'P 1'
#
loop_
_entity.id
_entity.type
_entity.pdbx_description
1 polymer ?
#
loop_
_entity_poly.entity_id
_entity_poly.type
_entity_poly.pdbx_seq_one_letter_code
_entity_poly.pdbx_strand_id
1 'polypeptide(L)'
;MSSLVLPSRPLSLARNVISTPNAYFWATPLILALAVFLFVSEAPGVIRDFQINQNPLVLENGDVQNGKCTTRKAVFTDCEARLVYSYGGRNYDTEVEVMFVDFHTGDYETDLVISADHPELATMSLGLDMLWNRIITLTLFVVLLGGMSLGMIFLGIRIWRVKGQLRRPARLIPVPVEISAFDRKRGVLSITYNDKIAADKTGRSAYTRMKSGQEPLIVGEANGKAIGMAVRHGNTALPVLLDDRLQRVELTDAERAAALAPLGHQQDGDQAAPVLIEEPKKTVSIWKRLQLFFGTLLLIVVGVVGFWFWYVTSSPTQFQSPGMDINNLMPAPLNEWGCGQLKKRFGRDRAPFGCTAADYTSWK
;
A
#
# COMPACT_ATOMS: atom_id res chain seq x y z
N MET A 1 10.76 19.25 -33.93
CA MET A 1 10.88 17.89 -33.37
C MET A 1 11.42 17.01 -34.48
N SER A 2 12.65 16.51 -34.35
CA SER A 2 13.29 15.67 -35.37
C SER A 2 12.46 14.39 -35.54
N SER A 3 11.89 14.20 -36.73
CA SER A 3 10.98 13.08 -37.00
C SER A 3 11.78 11.85 -37.39
N LEU A 4 11.81 10.84 -36.53
CA LEU A 4 12.28 9.51 -36.90
C LEU A 4 11.38 8.94 -37.99
N VAL A 5 11.93 8.69 -39.18
CA VAL A 5 11.18 8.10 -40.31
C VAL A 5 11.42 6.60 -40.33
N LEU A 6 10.38 5.82 -40.02
CA LEU A 6 10.42 4.36 -40.09
C LEU A 6 9.72 3.85 -41.36
N PRO A 7 10.14 2.69 -41.91
CA PRO A 7 9.45 2.04 -43.02
C PRO A 7 7.96 1.80 -42.72
N SER A 8 7.11 1.91 -43.74
CA SER A 8 5.67 1.69 -43.62
C SER A 8 5.27 0.21 -43.51
N ARG A 9 6.20 -0.71 -43.79
CA ARG A 9 5.97 -2.16 -43.68
C ARG A 9 5.85 -2.60 -42.22
N PRO A 10 5.19 -3.74 -41.93
CA PRO A 10 5.22 -4.35 -40.61
C PRO A 10 6.65 -4.71 -40.19
N LEU A 11 7.00 -4.35 -38.96
CA LEU A 11 8.31 -4.59 -38.35
C LEU A 11 8.13 -5.32 -37.02
N SER A 12 9.08 -6.18 -36.65
CA SER A 12 9.13 -6.79 -35.33
C SER A 12 10.13 -6.07 -34.43
N LEU A 13 9.99 -6.26 -33.12
CA LEU A 13 10.86 -5.71 -32.09
C LEU A 13 11.56 -6.84 -31.33
N ALA A 14 12.76 -6.53 -30.83
CA ALA A 14 13.54 -7.49 -30.06
C ALA A 14 12.80 -7.93 -28.77
N ARG A 15 12.97 -9.20 -28.37
CA ARG A 15 12.16 -9.85 -27.32
C ARG A 15 12.27 -9.22 -25.92
N ASN A 16 13.41 -8.62 -25.60
CA ASN A 16 13.77 -8.19 -24.23
C ASN A 16 13.86 -6.66 -24.06
N VAL A 17 13.12 -5.91 -24.89
CA VAL A 17 13.15 -4.43 -24.91
C VAL A 17 12.21 -3.78 -23.91
N ILE A 18 11.27 -4.54 -23.35
CA ILE A 18 10.50 -4.17 -22.15
C ILE A 18 10.92 -5.15 -21.06
N SER A 19 11.29 -4.64 -19.89
CA SER A 19 11.70 -5.43 -18.74
C SER A 19 10.66 -5.31 -17.62
N THR A 20 10.63 -6.30 -16.74
CA THR A 20 9.96 -6.23 -15.44
C THR A 20 11.06 -6.16 -14.39
N PRO A 21 11.01 -5.23 -13.41
CA PRO A 21 11.96 -5.25 -12.31
C PRO A 21 11.91 -6.60 -11.59
N ASN A 22 13.06 -7.20 -11.27
CA ASN A 22 13.12 -8.53 -10.66
C ASN A 22 12.33 -8.61 -9.33
N ALA A 23 12.25 -7.49 -8.61
CA ALA A 23 11.49 -7.37 -7.37
C ALA A 23 10.00 -7.76 -7.55
N TYR A 24 9.39 -7.50 -8.72
CA TYR A 24 7.99 -7.86 -8.96
C TYR A 24 7.75 -9.37 -8.84
N PHE A 25 8.70 -10.21 -9.27
CA PHE A 25 8.50 -11.66 -9.28
C PHE A 25 8.53 -12.26 -7.87
N TRP A 26 9.34 -11.71 -6.97
CA TRP A 26 9.50 -12.24 -5.61
C TRP A 26 8.62 -11.50 -4.60
N ALA A 27 8.51 -10.18 -4.71
CA ALA A 27 7.72 -9.38 -3.78
C ALA A 27 6.22 -9.64 -3.91
N THR A 28 5.70 -9.83 -5.12
CA THR A 28 4.26 -10.06 -5.34
C THR A 28 3.73 -11.30 -4.63
N PRO A 29 4.29 -12.52 -4.82
CA PRO A 29 3.80 -13.69 -4.10
C PRO A 29 4.03 -13.59 -2.60
N LEU A 30 5.13 -12.94 -2.16
CA LEU A 30 5.41 -12.73 -0.73
C LEU A 30 4.34 -11.83 -0.07
N ILE A 31 4.03 -10.68 -0.69
CA ILE A 31 3.02 -9.74 -0.16
C ILE A 31 1.63 -10.39 -0.20
N LEU A 32 1.31 -11.14 -1.25
CA LEU A 32 0.04 -11.85 -1.34
C LEU A 32 -0.07 -12.93 -0.27
N ALA A 33 0.98 -13.73 -0.07
CA ALA A 33 1.02 -14.75 0.99
C ALA A 33 0.87 -14.13 2.37
N LEU A 34 1.52 -12.98 2.63
CA LEU A 34 1.35 -12.24 3.88
C LEU A 34 -0.09 -11.75 4.07
N ALA A 35 -0.72 -11.19 3.02
CA ALA A 35 -2.10 -10.74 3.09
C ALA A 35 -3.07 -11.90 3.39
N VAL A 36 -2.87 -13.05 2.73
CA VAL A 36 -3.66 -14.27 2.97
C VAL A 36 -3.42 -14.81 4.38
N PHE A 37 -2.16 -14.87 4.82
CA PHE A 37 -1.81 -15.32 6.16
C PHE A 37 -2.50 -14.48 7.23
N LEU A 38 -2.38 -13.14 7.16
CA LEU A 38 -3.05 -12.22 8.08
C LEU A 38 -4.57 -12.39 8.08
N PHE A 39 -5.18 -12.55 6.90
CA PHE A 39 -6.62 -12.78 6.82
C PHE A 39 -7.03 -14.09 7.48
N VAL A 40 -6.33 -15.19 7.18
CA VAL A 40 -6.67 -16.53 7.67
C VAL A 40 -6.37 -16.66 9.18
N SER A 41 -5.33 -16.02 9.69
CA SER A 41 -4.99 -16.04 11.12
C SER A 41 -5.96 -15.21 11.96
N GLU A 42 -6.25 -13.97 11.54
CA GLU A 42 -6.98 -13.02 12.38
C GLU A 42 -8.50 -13.05 12.20
N ALA A 43 -8.99 -13.35 10.98
CA ALA A 43 -10.41 -13.25 10.68
C ALA A 43 -11.30 -14.15 11.56
N PRO A 44 -10.93 -15.41 11.88
CA PRO A 44 -11.77 -16.26 12.74
C PRO A 44 -12.04 -15.63 14.11
N GLY A 45 -11.01 -15.07 14.76
CA GLY A 45 -11.15 -14.40 16.05
C GLY A 45 -12.02 -13.14 15.96
N VAL A 46 -11.84 -12.34 14.90
CA VAL A 46 -12.66 -11.15 14.66
C VAL A 46 -14.13 -11.52 14.40
N ILE A 47 -14.40 -12.57 13.63
CA ILE A 47 -15.76 -13.04 13.35
C ILE A 47 -16.43 -13.55 14.62
N ARG A 48 -15.72 -14.36 15.42
CA ARG A 48 -16.21 -14.84 16.73
C ARG A 48 -16.60 -13.67 17.63
N ASP A 49 -15.69 -12.72 17.81
CA ASP A 49 -15.91 -11.59 18.71
C ASP A 49 -17.02 -10.65 18.19
N PHE A 50 -17.16 -10.53 16.88
CA PHE A 50 -18.30 -9.83 16.26
C PHE A 50 -19.64 -10.53 16.52
N GLN A 51 -19.69 -11.87 16.52
CA GLN A 51 -20.89 -12.63 16.87
C GLN A 51 -21.24 -12.44 18.36
N ILE A 52 -20.26 -12.52 19.25
CA ILE A 52 -20.47 -12.30 20.69
C ILE A 52 -21.00 -10.88 20.96
N ASN A 53 -20.48 -9.86 20.26
CA ASN A 53 -20.90 -8.47 20.41
C ASN A 53 -22.39 -8.22 20.09
N GLN A 54 -23.09 -9.13 19.41
CA GLN A 54 -24.52 -8.97 19.11
C GLN A 54 -25.41 -9.17 20.33
N ASN A 55 -25.02 -10.06 21.24
CA ASN A 55 -25.74 -10.37 22.47
C ASN A 55 -24.75 -10.83 23.56
N PRO A 56 -23.92 -9.91 24.08
CA PRO A 56 -22.84 -10.24 25.01
C PRO A 56 -23.37 -10.46 26.42
N LEU A 57 -22.89 -11.51 27.09
CA LEU A 57 -23.16 -11.82 28.48
C LEU A 57 -21.84 -11.97 29.26
N VAL A 58 -21.63 -11.10 30.24
CA VAL A 58 -20.46 -11.15 31.15
C VAL A 58 -20.71 -12.19 32.24
N LEU A 59 -19.76 -13.10 32.46
CA LEU A 59 -19.84 -14.12 33.51
C LEU A 59 -18.99 -13.76 34.72
N GLU A 60 -19.62 -13.57 35.87
CA GLU A 60 -18.91 -13.29 37.14
C GLU A 60 -18.19 -14.51 37.72
N ASN A 61 -18.63 -15.72 37.36
CA ASN A 61 -18.11 -17.00 37.89
C ASN A 61 -17.19 -17.74 36.88
N GLY A 62 -16.66 -17.04 35.88
CA GLY A 62 -15.73 -17.57 34.90
C GLY A 62 -14.27 -17.35 35.32
N ASP A 63 -13.38 -18.28 34.96
CA ASP A 63 -11.95 -18.17 35.27
C ASP A 63 -11.14 -17.84 34.00
N VAL A 64 -10.31 -16.79 34.09
CA VAL A 64 -9.37 -16.36 33.06
C VAL A 64 -7.97 -16.79 33.48
N GLN A 65 -7.52 -17.91 32.94
CA GLN A 65 -6.24 -18.52 33.29
C GLN A 65 -5.15 -18.17 32.28
N ASN A 66 -3.91 -18.05 32.77
CA ASN A 66 -2.70 -17.87 31.95
C ASN A 66 -2.75 -16.67 30.98
N GLY A 67 -3.41 -15.57 31.39
CA GLY A 67 -3.46 -14.35 30.59
C GLY A 67 -2.08 -13.74 30.38
N LYS A 68 -1.70 -13.47 29.13
CA LYS A 68 -0.43 -12.82 28.78
C LYS A 68 -0.59 -11.90 27.59
N CYS A 69 -0.13 -10.66 27.75
CA CYS A 69 -0.06 -9.68 26.67
C CYS A 69 1.38 -9.33 26.30
N THR A 70 1.68 -9.24 25.01
CA THR A 70 3.00 -8.90 24.46
C THR A 70 2.85 -7.79 23.42
N THR A 71 3.41 -6.61 23.71
CA THR A 71 3.42 -5.48 22.77
C THR A 71 4.72 -5.48 21.95
N ARG A 72 4.62 -5.63 20.63
CA ARG A 72 5.74 -5.59 19.67
C ARG A 72 5.84 -4.23 19.02
N LYS A 73 7.07 -3.68 19.00
CA LYS A 73 7.40 -2.38 18.39
C LYS A 73 6.53 -1.22 18.86
N ALA A 74 5.93 -1.32 20.05
CA ALA A 74 5.01 -0.33 20.63
C ALA A 74 3.79 0.00 19.74
N VAL A 75 3.34 -0.95 18.91
CA VAL A 75 2.20 -0.74 17.99
C VAL A 75 1.26 -1.94 17.98
N PHE A 76 1.76 -3.17 17.95
CA PHE A 76 0.92 -4.37 17.89
C PHE A 76 0.96 -5.07 19.25
N THR A 77 -0.20 -5.30 19.84
CA THR A 77 -0.35 -6.00 21.11
C THR A 77 -1.07 -7.31 20.87
N ASP A 78 -0.39 -8.41 21.21
CA ASP A 78 -0.94 -9.77 21.18
C ASP A 78 -1.31 -10.16 22.62
N CYS A 79 -2.55 -10.55 22.88
CA CYS A 79 -2.98 -11.07 24.17
C CYS A 79 -3.53 -12.49 24.01
N GLU A 80 -3.06 -13.43 24.83
CA GLU A 80 -3.53 -14.81 24.90
C GLU A 80 -4.09 -15.11 26.29
N ALA A 81 -5.16 -15.89 26.39
CA ALA A 81 -5.71 -16.38 27.65
C ALA A 81 -6.50 -17.68 27.45
N ARG A 82 -6.62 -18.48 28.52
CA ARG A 82 -7.49 -19.65 28.57
C ARG A 82 -8.73 -19.34 29.41
N LEU A 83 -9.90 -19.50 28.82
CA LEU A 83 -11.20 -19.22 29.44
C LEU A 83 -11.84 -20.54 29.88
N VAL A 84 -12.07 -20.70 31.18
CA VAL A 84 -12.73 -21.88 31.75
C VAL A 84 -14.00 -21.43 32.47
N TYR A 85 -15.16 -21.94 32.05
CA TYR A 85 -16.45 -21.51 32.59
C TYR A 85 -17.51 -22.61 32.53
N SER A 86 -18.56 -22.45 33.34
CA SER A 86 -19.74 -23.30 33.30
C SER A 86 -20.98 -22.47 33.00
N TYR A 87 -21.77 -22.88 32.01
CA TYR A 87 -23.00 -22.20 31.63
C TYR A 87 -24.06 -23.22 31.22
N GLY A 88 -25.29 -23.06 31.71
CA GLY A 88 -26.40 -23.98 31.41
C GLY A 88 -26.13 -25.45 31.79
N GLY A 89 -25.32 -25.69 32.84
CA GLY A 89 -24.93 -27.04 33.27
C GLY A 89 -23.88 -27.73 32.40
N ARG A 90 -23.26 -27.02 31.44
CA ARG A 90 -22.14 -27.49 30.61
C ARG A 90 -20.87 -26.72 30.96
N ASN A 91 -19.74 -27.42 30.92
CA ASN A 91 -18.43 -26.82 31.14
C ASN A 91 -17.75 -26.57 29.80
N TYR A 92 -17.08 -25.44 29.70
CA TYR A 92 -16.38 -24.97 28.51
C TYR A 92 -14.94 -24.62 28.87
N ASP A 93 -14.07 -24.86 27.90
CA ASP A 93 -12.64 -24.60 27.98
C ASP A 93 -12.19 -24.11 26.61
N THR A 94 -11.74 -22.86 26.53
CA THR A 94 -11.45 -22.21 25.25
C THR A 94 -10.21 -21.34 25.36
N GLU A 95 -9.27 -21.53 24.45
CA GLU A 95 -8.14 -20.63 24.29
C GLU A 95 -8.55 -19.48 23.37
N VAL A 96 -8.24 -18.26 23.81
CA VAL A 96 -8.52 -17.04 23.07
C VAL A 96 -7.24 -16.26 22.86
N GLU A 97 -7.02 -15.86 21.62
CA GLU A 97 -5.95 -14.96 21.22
C GLU A 97 -6.59 -13.73 20.55
N VAL A 98 -6.13 -12.55 20.95
CA VAL A 98 -6.57 -11.28 20.38
C VAL A 98 -5.34 -10.43 20.08
N MET A 99 -5.19 -10.06 18.80
CA MET A 99 -4.19 -9.09 18.36
C MET A 99 -4.87 -7.79 17.97
N PHE A 100 -4.36 -6.66 18.45
CA PHE A 100 -4.88 -5.33 18.18
C PHE A 100 -3.76 -4.28 18.13
N VAL A 101 -4.06 -3.10 17.61
CA VAL A 101 -3.12 -1.97 17.59
C VAL A 101 -3.35 -1.10 18.81
N ASP A 102 -2.34 -0.99 19.68
CA ASP A 102 -2.41 -0.17 20.89
C ASP A 102 -1.03 0.43 21.21
N PHE A 103 -1.05 1.59 21.87
CA PHE A 103 0.11 2.32 22.36
C PHE A 103 0.23 2.26 23.88
N HIS A 104 -0.68 1.55 24.56
CA HIS A 104 -0.64 1.37 26.01
C HIS A 104 0.53 0.49 26.47
N THR A 105 1.05 0.85 27.64
CA THR A 105 2.07 0.09 28.38
C THR A 105 1.55 -0.17 29.78
N GLY A 106 1.21 -1.42 30.08
CA GLY A 106 0.64 -1.81 31.37
C GLY A 106 -0.14 -3.11 31.27
N ASP A 107 -0.74 -3.49 32.40
CA ASP A 107 -1.63 -4.64 32.50
C ASP A 107 -3.04 -4.26 32.02
N TYR A 108 -3.74 -5.24 31.44
CA TYR A 108 -5.13 -5.09 30.99
C TYR A 108 -6.03 -5.86 31.95
N GLU A 109 -7.04 -5.22 32.51
CA GLU A 109 -8.14 -5.93 33.18
C GLU A 109 -9.18 -6.38 32.15
N THR A 110 -9.68 -7.59 32.29
CA THR A 110 -10.58 -8.19 31.31
C THR A 110 -11.50 -9.20 31.97
N ASP A 111 -12.78 -9.15 31.59
CA ASP A 111 -13.80 -10.08 32.07
C ASP A 111 -14.02 -11.21 31.06
N LEU A 112 -14.52 -12.35 31.51
CA LEU A 112 -14.98 -13.42 30.63
C LEU A 112 -16.36 -13.07 30.07
N VAL A 113 -16.47 -13.04 28.74
CA VAL A 113 -17.71 -12.71 28.03
C VAL A 113 -18.08 -13.82 27.06
N ILE A 114 -19.34 -14.25 27.09
CA ILE A 114 -19.90 -15.24 26.17
C ILE A 114 -21.01 -14.64 25.30
N SER A 115 -21.35 -15.29 24.19
CA SER A 115 -22.61 -15.02 23.50
C SER A 115 -23.76 -15.67 24.28
N ALA A 116 -24.82 -14.91 24.57
CA ALA A 116 -26.01 -15.48 25.22
C ALA A 116 -26.75 -16.48 24.30
N ASP A 117 -26.67 -16.28 22.97
CA ASP A 117 -27.32 -17.14 21.98
C ASP A 117 -26.47 -18.39 21.66
N HIS A 118 -25.14 -18.24 21.70
CA HIS A 118 -24.16 -19.27 21.39
C HIS A 118 -23.11 -19.39 22.51
N PRO A 119 -23.43 -20.05 23.64
CA PRO A 119 -22.53 -20.11 24.80
C PRO A 119 -21.19 -20.78 24.54
N GLU A 120 -21.02 -21.51 23.43
CA GLU A 120 -19.73 -22.03 22.95
C GLU A 120 -18.76 -20.95 22.48
N LEU A 121 -19.24 -19.74 22.18
CA LEU A 121 -18.43 -18.60 21.80
C LEU A 121 -18.09 -17.78 23.04
N ALA A 122 -16.83 -17.84 23.45
CA ALA A 122 -16.29 -17.03 24.53
C ALA A 122 -15.14 -16.15 24.04
N THR A 123 -15.03 -15.00 24.67
CA THR A 123 -13.92 -14.06 24.50
C THR A 123 -13.70 -13.31 25.80
N MET A 124 -12.65 -12.51 25.83
CA MET A 124 -12.36 -11.62 26.94
C MET A 124 -12.94 -10.23 26.62
N SER A 125 -13.38 -9.45 27.61
CA SER A 125 -14.00 -8.15 27.35
C SER A 125 -13.09 -7.21 26.56
N LEU A 126 -11.77 -7.30 26.79
CA LEU A 126 -10.75 -6.62 26.00
C LEU A 126 -10.86 -6.90 24.49
N GLY A 127 -11.24 -8.13 24.10
CA GLY A 127 -11.44 -8.52 22.71
C GLY A 127 -12.63 -7.81 22.05
N LEU A 128 -13.70 -7.55 22.81
CA LEU A 128 -14.87 -6.78 22.37
C LEU A 128 -14.57 -5.28 22.34
N ASP A 129 -13.90 -4.76 23.37
CA ASP A 129 -13.51 -3.36 23.48
C ASP A 129 -12.63 -2.93 22.30
N MET A 130 -11.73 -3.82 21.87
CA MET A 130 -10.83 -3.61 20.72
C MET A 130 -11.37 -4.13 19.39
N LEU A 131 -12.60 -4.65 19.33
CA LEU A 131 -13.16 -5.31 18.14
C LEU A 131 -13.10 -4.43 16.88
N TRP A 132 -13.50 -3.16 16.99
CA TRP A 132 -13.50 -2.23 15.85
C TRP A 132 -12.08 -1.88 15.37
N ASN A 133 -11.12 -1.73 16.27
CA ASN A 133 -9.73 -1.53 15.90
C ASN A 133 -9.17 -2.75 15.17
N ARG A 134 -9.53 -3.96 15.60
CA ARG A 134 -9.15 -5.20 14.91
C ARG A 134 -9.78 -5.32 13.52
N ILE A 135 -11.08 -5.02 13.39
CA ILE A 135 -11.78 -5.01 12.10
C ILE A 135 -11.13 -4.02 11.13
N ILE A 136 -10.91 -2.78 11.56
CA ILE A 136 -10.34 -1.71 10.73
C ILE A 136 -8.91 -2.06 10.34
N THR A 137 -8.09 -2.48 11.31
CA THR A 137 -6.69 -2.83 11.09
C THR A 137 -6.57 -3.99 10.10
N LEU A 138 -7.28 -5.10 10.35
CA LEU A 138 -7.26 -6.26 9.46
C LEU A 138 -7.73 -5.89 8.05
N THR A 139 -8.85 -5.17 7.93
CA THR A 139 -9.40 -4.74 6.63
C THR A 139 -8.40 -3.87 5.88
N LEU A 140 -7.79 -2.88 6.55
CA LEU A 140 -6.82 -1.97 5.94
C LEU A 140 -5.60 -2.74 5.41
N PHE A 141 -5.01 -3.62 6.23
CA PHE A 141 -3.85 -4.40 5.82
C PHE A 141 -4.18 -5.37 4.66
N VAL A 142 -5.31 -6.07 4.74
CA VAL A 142 -5.73 -7.01 3.68
C VAL A 142 -6.03 -6.28 2.37
N VAL A 143 -6.75 -5.16 2.42
CA VAL A 143 -7.06 -4.36 1.22
C VAL A 143 -5.80 -3.73 0.63
N LEU A 144 -4.92 -3.18 1.46
CA LEU A 144 -3.68 -2.54 0.99
C LEU A 144 -2.73 -3.57 0.38
N LEU A 145 -2.42 -4.66 1.10
CA LEU A 145 -1.47 -5.67 0.64
C LEU A 145 -2.06 -6.51 -0.50
N GLY A 146 -3.33 -6.92 -0.38
CA GLY A 146 -4.06 -7.66 -1.40
C GLY A 146 -4.26 -6.83 -2.66
N GLY A 147 -4.73 -5.59 -2.53
CA GLY A 147 -4.91 -4.66 -3.64
C GLY A 147 -3.59 -4.33 -4.35
N MET A 148 -2.51 -4.09 -3.61
CA MET A 148 -1.17 -3.89 -4.17
C MET A 148 -0.71 -5.13 -4.96
N SER A 149 -0.91 -6.33 -4.41
CA SER A 149 -0.57 -7.59 -5.07
C SER A 149 -1.35 -7.79 -6.37
N LEU A 150 -2.67 -7.60 -6.34
CA LEU A 150 -3.53 -7.69 -7.52
C LEU A 150 -3.14 -6.67 -8.60
N GLY A 151 -2.82 -5.44 -8.19
CA GLY A 151 -2.32 -4.40 -9.09
C GLY A 151 -1.00 -4.81 -9.77
N MET A 152 -0.06 -5.36 -9.01
CA MET A 152 1.21 -5.87 -9.55
C MET A 152 1.01 -7.06 -10.50
N ILE A 153 0.11 -7.99 -10.17
CA ILE A 153 -0.25 -9.12 -11.04
C ILE A 153 -0.83 -8.61 -12.35
N PHE A 154 -1.77 -7.66 -12.30
CA PHE A 154 -2.38 -7.07 -13.50
C PHE A 154 -1.35 -6.37 -14.39
N LEU A 155 -0.43 -5.59 -13.79
CA LEU A 155 0.68 -4.97 -14.52
C LEU A 155 1.62 -6.03 -15.13
N GLY A 156 1.93 -7.10 -14.39
CA GLY A 156 2.72 -8.23 -14.86
C GLY A 156 2.10 -8.94 -16.07
N ILE A 157 0.80 -9.26 -15.99
CA ILE A 157 0.04 -9.87 -17.09
C ILE A 157 0.04 -8.95 -18.31
N ARG A 158 -0.15 -7.64 -18.12
CA ARG A 158 -0.07 -6.66 -19.22
C ARG A 158 1.29 -6.68 -19.91
N ILE A 159 2.38 -6.62 -19.13
CA ILE A 159 3.73 -6.64 -19.69
C ILE A 159 4.00 -7.98 -20.42
N TRP A 160 3.54 -9.09 -19.84
CA TRP A 160 3.66 -10.41 -20.47
C TRP A 160 2.92 -10.47 -21.81
N ARG A 161 1.67 -9.98 -21.88
CA ARG A 161 0.91 -9.88 -23.14
C ARG A 161 1.62 -9.01 -24.17
N VAL A 162 2.15 -7.85 -23.77
CA VAL A 162 2.93 -6.98 -24.68
C VAL A 162 4.17 -7.72 -25.20
N LYS A 163 4.98 -8.31 -24.32
CA LYS A 163 6.18 -9.09 -24.69
C LYS A 163 5.86 -10.21 -25.69
N GLY A 164 4.73 -10.88 -25.54
CA GLY A 164 4.27 -11.93 -26.46
C GLY A 164 3.94 -11.40 -27.86
N GLN A 165 3.56 -10.13 -27.98
CA GLN A 165 3.19 -9.49 -29.24
C GLN A 165 4.37 -8.83 -29.97
N LEU A 166 5.43 -8.41 -29.27
CA LEU A 166 6.54 -7.63 -29.85
C LEU A 166 7.26 -8.30 -31.03
N ARG A 167 7.26 -9.65 -31.09
CA ARG A 167 7.92 -10.39 -32.18
C ARG A 167 7.02 -10.58 -33.41
N ARG A 168 5.73 -10.28 -33.31
CA ARG A 168 4.80 -10.40 -34.44
C ARG A 168 4.89 -9.13 -35.27
N PRO A 169 5.19 -9.19 -36.58
CA PRO A 169 5.30 -7.99 -37.39
C PRO A 169 4.06 -7.10 -37.27
N ALA A 170 4.25 -5.83 -36.90
CA ALA A 170 3.19 -4.84 -36.81
C ALA A 170 3.68 -3.47 -37.25
N ARG A 171 2.75 -2.54 -37.51
CA ARG A 171 3.11 -1.16 -37.82
C ARG A 171 3.72 -0.48 -36.59
N LEU A 172 4.83 0.22 -36.79
CA LEU A 172 5.49 1.01 -35.75
C LEU A 172 5.12 2.48 -35.89
N ILE A 173 4.71 3.10 -34.78
CA ILE A 173 4.40 4.53 -34.72
C ILE A 173 5.39 5.18 -33.74
N PRO A 174 6.29 6.06 -34.22
CA PRO A 174 7.19 6.81 -33.36
C PRO A 174 6.42 7.71 -32.40
N VAL A 175 6.78 7.68 -31.12
CA VAL A 175 6.18 8.51 -30.07
C VAL A 175 7.24 9.03 -29.11
N PRO A 176 7.19 10.32 -28.73
CA PRO A 176 8.08 10.88 -27.72
C PRO A 176 7.66 10.41 -26.31
N VAL A 177 8.63 9.99 -25.50
CA VAL A 177 8.40 9.56 -24.11
C VAL A 177 9.30 10.31 -23.14
N GLU A 178 8.77 10.60 -21.95
CA GLU A 178 9.51 11.27 -20.89
C GLU A 178 10.33 10.25 -20.09
N ILE A 179 11.65 10.42 -20.01
CA ILE A 179 12.48 9.60 -19.13
C ILE A 179 12.37 10.14 -17.70
N SER A 180 11.78 9.35 -16.80
CA SER A 180 11.57 9.77 -15.41
C SER A 180 12.65 9.34 -14.44
N ALA A 181 13.32 8.22 -14.71
CA ALA A 181 14.37 7.70 -13.86
C ALA A 181 15.27 6.78 -14.67
N PHE A 182 16.56 6.82 -14.38
CA PHE A 182 17.53 5.86 -14.89
C PHE A 182 18.61 5.62 -13.85
N ASP A 183 19.24 4.46 -13.92
CA ASP A 183 20.30 4.04 -13.00
C ASP A 183 21.24 3.11 -13.76
N ARG A 184 22.55 3.30 -13.61
CA ARG A 184 23.57 2.47 -14.26
C ARG A 184 24.31 1.66 -13.19
N LYS A 185 24.09 0.35 -13.18
CA LYS A 185 24.75 -0.58 -12.26
C LYS A 185 25.35 -1.74 -13.02
N ARG A 186 26.62 -2.05 -12.73
CA ARG A 186 27.36 -3.19 -13.30
C ARG A 186 27.24 -3.27 -14.84
N GLY A 187 27.37 -2.13 -15.52
CA GLY A 187 27.29 -2.06 -16.99
C GLY A 187 25.89 -2.24 -17.60
N VAL A 188 24.83 -2.17 -16.78
CA VAL A 188 23.44 -2.19 -17.25
C VAL A 188 22.76 -0.87 -16.93
N LEU A 189 22.25 -0.20 -17.96
CA LEU A 189 21.44 1.01 -17.82
C LEU A 189 19.97 0.61 -17.68
N SER A 190 19.40 0.86 -16.51
CA SER A 190 17.98 0.69 -16.21
C SER A 190 17.26 2.01 -16.48
N ILE A 191 16.15 2.01 -17.22
CA ILE A 191 15.43 3.22 -17.60
C ILE A 191 13.93 3.03 -17.37
N THR A 192 13.32 3.98 -16.67
CA THR A 192 11.87 4.12 -16.51
C THR A 192 11.39 5.35 -17.28
N TYR A 193 10.42 5.16 -18.16
CA TYR A 193 9.91 6.20 -19.05
C TYR A 193 8.38 6.20 -19.09
N ASN A 194 7.80 7.34 -19.47
CA ASN A 194 6.36 7.58 -19.43
C ASN A 194 5.83 8.11 -20.76
N ASP A 195 4.75 7.51 -21.22
CA ASP A 195 3.98 7.97 -22.37
C ASP A 195 3.00 9.08 -21.95
N LYS A 196 3.53 10.28 -21.70
CA LYS A 196 2.75 11.44 -21.19
C LYS A 196 2.82 12.69 -22.08
N ILE A 197 3.64 12.64 -23.14
CA ILE A 197 3.96 13.81 -23.98
C ILE A 197 3.25 13.74 -25.34
N ALA A 198 3.13 12.55 -25.93
CA ALA A 198 2.47 12.37 -27.21
C ALA A 198 1.02 12.91 -27.21
N ALA A 199 0.53 13.36 -28.38
CA ALA A 199 -0.83 13.89 -28.52
C ALA A 199 -1.90 12.85 -28.12
N ASP A 200 -1.67 11.59 -28.45
CA ASP A 200 -2.49 10.43 -28.15
C ASP A 200 -1.88 9.59 -26.99
N LYS A 201 -1.30 10.25 -26.00
CA LYS A 201 -0.65 9.64 -24.83
C LYS A 201 -1.55 8.64 -24.08
N THR A 202 -0.95 7.53 -23.63
CA THR A 202 -1.63 6.55 -22.76
C THR A 202 -1.52 6.85 -21.26
N GLY A 203 -0.60 7.74 -20.86
CA GLY A 203 -0.26 8.03 -19.47
C GLY A 203 0.55 6.94 -18.77
N ARG A 204 0.90 5.85 -19.46
CA ARG A 204 1.50 4.66 -18.87
C ARG A 204 3.01 4.78 -18.72
N SER A 205 3.52 4.11 -17.69
CA SER A 205 4.96 3.95 -17.44
C SER A 205 5.45 2.60 -17.95
N ALA A 206 6.65 2.58 -18.49
CA ALA A 206 7.35 1.36 -18.92
C ALA A 206 8.80 1.37 -18.42
N TYR A 207 9.38 0.17 -18.34
CA TYR A 207 10.72 -0.08 -17.83
C TYR A 207 11.51 -0.88 -18.85
N THR A 208 12.76 -0.50 -19.10
CA THR A 208 13.70 -1.23 -19.96
C THR A 208 15.07 -1.31 -19.30
N ARG A 209 15.84 -2.32 -19.71
CA ARG A 209 17.28 -2.40 -19.46
C ARG A 209 18.03 -2.31 -20.78
N MET A 210 19.15 -1.63 -20.79
CA MET A 210 20.08 -1.54 -21.92
C MET A 210 21.43 -2.08 -21.45
N LYS A 211 22.04 -2.98 -22.23
CA LYS A 211 23.37 -3.54 -21.92
C LYS A 211 24.46 -2.51 -22.24
N SER A 212 25.69 -2.77 -21.80
CA SER A 212 26.85 -1.93 -22.14
C SER A 212 26.92 -1.67 -23.66
N GLY A 213 27.03 -0.40 -24.04
CA GLY A 213 27.03 0.05 -25.44
C GLY A 213 25.65 0.19 -26.10
N GLN A 214 24.56 0.00 -25.36
CA GLN A 214 23.21 0.39 -25.80
C GLN A 214 22.79 1.63 -25.03
N GLU A 215 22.63 2.74 -25.73
CA GLU A 215 22.16 4.01 -25.16
C GLU A 215 20.77 4.33 -25.72
N PRO A 216 19.90 5.02 -24.96
CA PRO A 216 18.59 5.40 -25.45
C PRO A 216 18.69 6.46 -26.54
N LEU A 217 17.81 6.40 -27.54
CA LEU A 217 17.70 7.45 -28.54
C LEU A 217 17.02 8.68 -27.91
N ILE A 218 17.80 9.70 -27.56
CA ILE A 218 17.32 10.98 -27.01
C ILE A 218 17.04 11.96 -28.15
N VAL A 219 15.90 12.65 -28.08
CA VAL A 219 15.46 13.61 -29.12
C VAL A 219 15.23 15.02 -28.59
N GLY A 220 15.64 15.25 -27.35
CA GLY A 220 15.61 16.58 -26.73
C GLY A 220 15.32 16.50 -25.25
N GLU A 221 14.95 17.65 -24.70
CA GLU A 221 14.61 17.84 -23.29
C GLU A 221 13.31 18.62 -23.18
N ALA A 222 12.46 18.24 -22.22
CA ALA A 222 11.28 19.02 -21.85
C ALA A 222 11.11 19.01 -20.34
N ASN A 223 10.86 20.20 -19.77
CA ASN A 223 10.64 20.38 -18.33
C ASN A 223 11.78 19.83 -17.44
N GLY A 224 13.04 19.98 -17.86
CA GLY A 224 14.18 19.47 -17.09
C GLY A 224 14.37 17.95 -17.18
N LYS A 225 13.71 17.28 -18.12
CA LYS A 225 13.76 15.82 -18.30
C LYS A 225 14.08 15.45 -19.74
N ALA A 226 14.94 14.46 -19.90
CA ALA A 226 15.29 13.91 -21.20
C ALA A 226 14.08 13.26 -21.88
N ILE A 227 13.90 13.55 -23.16
CA ILE A 227 12.86 12.99 -24.01
C ILE A 227 13.48 11.91 -24.88
N GLY A 228 13.04 10.67 -24.68
CA GLY A 228 13.43 9.53 -25.48
C GLY A 228 12.49 9.33 -26.66
N MET A 229 13.00 8.75 -27.74
CA MET A 229 12.20 8.26 -28.85
C MET A 229 11.79 6.81 -28.59
N ALA A 230 10.50 6.55 -28.60
CA ALA A 230 9.94 5.21 -28.48
C ALA A 230 9.04 4.88 -29.67
N VAL A 231 8.62 3.63 -29.78
CA VAL A 231 7.64 3.19 -30.80
C VAL A 231 6.48 2.47 -30.16
N ARG A 232 5.26 2.75 -30.63
CA ARG A 232 4.11 1.89 -30.39
C ARG A 232 4.06 0.79 -31.44
N HIS A 233 3.78 -0.43 -31.02
CA HIS A 233 3.82 -1.62 -31.86
C HIS A 233 2.41 -2.16 -32.06
N GLY A 234 1.78 -1.84 -33.18
CA GLY A 234 0.36 -2.12 -33.40
C GLY A 234 -0.50 -1.60 -32.24
N ASN A 235 -1.33 -2.46 -31.65
CA ASN A 235 -2.21 -2.12 -30.53
C ASN A 235 -1.62 -2.49 -29.15
N THR A 236 -0.29 -2.57 -29.01
CA THR A 236 0.32 -2.88 -27.71
C THR A 236 0.08 -1.77 -26.70
N ALA A 237 -0.09 -2.16 -25.44
CA ALA A 237 -0.41 -1.24 -24.36
C ALA A 237 0.76 -0.34 -23.89
N LEU A 238 2.00 -0.66 -24.28
CA LEU A 238 3.22 0.01 -23.81
C LEU A 238 4.11 0.32 -25.01
N PRO A 239 4.63 1.56 -25.13
CA PRO A 239 5.64 1.87 -26.14
C PRO A 239 6.99 1.25 -25.76
N VAL A 240 7.82 1.01 -26.77
CA VAL A 240 9.18 0.48 -26.65
C VAL A 240 10.19 1.58 -26.88
N LEU A 241 10.98 1.90 -25.85
CA LEU A 241 12.09 2.86 -25.97
C LEU A 241 13.17 2.32 -26.91
N LEU A 242 13.52 3.11 -27.91
CA LEU A 242 14.55 2.80 -28.90
C LEU A 242 15.95 3.08 -28.36
N ASP A 243 16.91 2.35 -28.90
CA ASP A 243 18.33 2.64 -28.75
C ASP A 243 18.80 3.58 -29.87
N ASP A 244 19.87 4.32 -29.59
CA ASP A 244 20.54 5.26 -30.51
C ASP A 244 20.90 4.65 -31.87
N ARG A 245 21.18 3.34 -31.90
CA ARG A 245 21.54 2.58 -33.11
C ARG A 245 20.38 1.78 -33.72
N LEU A 246 19.15 1.95 -33.21
CA LEU A 246 17.93 1.26 -33.65
C LEU A 246 18.06 -0.28 -33.73
N GLN A 247 18.95 -0.90 -32.93
CA GLN A 247 19.15 -2.35 -32.91
C GLN A 247 17.97 -3.11 -32.31
N ARG A 248 17.06 -2.41 -31.63
CA ARG A 248 15.83 -2.95 -31.05
C ARG A 248 14.73 -3.22 -32.08
N VAL A 249 14.89 -2.72 -33.31
CA VAL A 249 13.93 -2.84 -34.42
C VAL A 249 14.51 -3.71 -35.52
N GLU A 250 13.68 -4.57 -36.13
CA GLU A 250 14.09 -5.43 -37.25
C GLU A 250 14.20 -4.66 -38.58
N LEU A 251 15.21 -3.78 -38.67
CA LEU A 251 15.54 -3.01 -39.86
C LEU A 251 16.73 -3.62 -40.61
N THR A 252 16.66 -3.58 -41.95
CA THR A 252 17.84 -3.76 -42.80
C THR A 252 18.84 -2.61 -42.60
N ASP A 253 20.09 -2.81 -42.97
CA ASP A 253 21.12 -1.78 -42.81
C ASP A 253 20.80 -0.50 -43.61
N ALA A 254 20.25 -0.66 -44.82
CA ALA A 254 19.80 0.46 -45.65
C ALA A 254 18.64 1.23 -45.01
N GLU A 255 17.61 0.54 -44.51
CA GLU A 255 16.49 1.17 -43.81
C GLU A 255 16.94 1.88 -42.53
N ARG A 256 17.89 1.30 -41.81
CA ARG A 256 18.45 1.86 -40.58
C ARG A 256 19.24 3.14 -40.84
N ALA A 257 20.10 3.13 -41.86
CA ALA A 257 20.84 4.33 -42.28
C ALA A 257 19.87 5.44 -42.70
N ALA A 258 18.83 5.11 -43.47
CA ALA A 258 17.81 6.07 -43.88
C ALA A 258 17.01 6.63 -42.68
N ALA A 259 16.69 5.81 -41.69
CA ALA A 259 15.97 6.24 -40.49
C ALA A 259 16.79 7.16 -39.57
N LEU A 260 18.12 6.94 -39.50
CA LEU A 260 19.04 7.74 -38.67
C LEU A 260 19.54 9.02 -39.35
N ALA A 261 19.55 9.09 -40.69
CA ALA A 261 20.06 10.25 -41.43
C ALA A 261 19.46 11.61 -40.99
N PRO A 262 18.14 11.75 -40.72
CA PRO A 262 17.56 13.01 -40.25
C PRO A 262 18.04 13.44 -38.86
N LEU A 263 18.53 12.49 -38.05
CA LEU A 263 18.98 12.74 -36.68
C LEU A 263 20.46 13.15 -36.64
N GLY A 264 21.29 12.57 -37.53
CA GLY A 264 22.72 12.90 -37.64
C GLY A 264 22.99 14.35 -38.05
N HIS A 265 22.21 14.90 -38.99
CA HIS A 265 22.37 16.29 -39.44
C HIS A 265 22.08 17.35 -38.37
N GLN A 266 21.42 16.99 -37.28
CA GLN A 266 21.10 17.92 -36.20
C GLN A 266 22.15 17.89 -35.07
N GLN A 267 22.95 16.82 -34.95
CA GLN A 267 24.08 16.74 -34.03
C GLN A 267 25.34 17.48 -34.53
N ASP A 268 25.44 17.76 -35.84
CA ASP A 268 26.56 18.56 -36.39
C ASP A 268 26.31 20.08 -36.33
N GLY A 269 25.04 20.52 -36.17
CA GLY A 269 24.68 21.95 -36.10
C GLY A 269 24.72 22.55 -34.69
N ASP A 270 24.44 21.73 -33.67
CA ASP A 270 24.62 22.05 -32.26
C ASP A 270 25.77 21.18 -31.74
N GLN A 271 26.86 21.76 -31.23
CA GLN A 271 27.98 21.05 -30.59
C GLN A 271 27.58 20.33 -29.29
N ALA A 272 26.57 19.48 -29.32
CA ALA A 272 26.18 18.62 -28.23
C ALA A 272 26.78 17.23 -28.50
N ALA A 273 27.88 16.94 -27.82
CA ALA A 273 28.33 15.56 -27.56
C ALA A 273 27.11 14.67 -27.22
N PRO A 274 27.15 13.35 -27.49
CA PRO A 274 26.08 12.46 -27.04
C PRO A 274 25.83 12.75 -25.57
N VAL A 275 24.62 13.23 -25.25
CA VAL A 275 24.26 13.65 -23.90
C VAL A 275 24.30 12.40 -23.05
N LEU A 276 25.49 12.13 -22.49
CA LEU A 276 25.71 11.16 -21.44
C LEU A 276 24.74 11.58 -20.36
N ILE A 277 23.83 10.66 -20.02
CA ILE A 277 22.74 10.96 -19.12
C ILE A 277 23.33 11.27 -17.74
N GLU A 278 23.55 12.55 -17.45
CA GLU A 278 23.99 13.02 -16.14
C GLU A 278 22.91 12.70 -15.11
N GLU A 279 23.31 12.18 -13.96
CA GLU A 279 22.39 11.76 -12.89
C GLU A 279 21.32 12.83 -12.63
N PRO A 280 20.05 12.44 -12.54
CA PRO A 280 18.96 13.40 -12.52
C PRO A 280 19.04 14.23 -11.24
N LYS A 281 19.23 15.55 -11.36
CA LYS A 281 18.99 16.48 -10.24
C LYS A 281 17.53 16.34 -9.81
N LYS A 282 17.33 16.01 -8.53
CA LYS A 282 16.03 15.68 -7.91
C LYS A 282 14.95 16.69 -8.31
N THR A 283 13.91 16.17 -8.97
CA THR A 283 12.72 16.94 -9.36
C THR A 283 11.63 16.91 -8.28
N VAL A 284 10.83 17.98 -8.28
CA VAL A 284 9.86 18.45 -7.27
C VAL A 284 10.51 19.19 -6.11
N SER A 285 10.28 20.51 -6.07
CA SER A 285 10.66 21.41 -4.99
C SER A 285 10.29 20.78 -3.64
N ILE A 286 11.28 20.68 -2.76
CA ILE A 286 11.16 20.16 -1.39
C ILE A 286 9.95 20.81 -0.69
N TRP A 287 9.70 22.08 -0.99
CA TRP A 287 8.59 22.85 -0.42
C TRP A 287 7.20 22.32 -0.81
N LYS A 288 7.01 21.88 -2.06
CA LYS A 288 5.72 21.31 -2.50
C LYS A 288 5.48 19.92 -1.90
N ARG A 289 6.55 19.15 -1.67
CA ARG A 289 6.47 17.87 -0.94
C ARG A 289 6.14 18.10 0.54
N LEU A 290 6.76 19.11 1.13
CA LEU A 290 6.54 19.49 2.53
C LEU A 290 5.11 20.00 2.75
N GLN A 291 4.58 20.81 1.83
CA GLN A 291 3.20 21.28 1.86
C GLN A 291 2.19 20.13 1.73
N LEU A 292 2.42 19.19 0.81
CA LEU A 292 1.57 17.99 0.69
C LEU A 292 1.63 17.13 1.94
N PHE A 293 2.81 16.97 2.53
CA PHE A 293 3.02 16.21 3.75
C PHE A 293 2.26 16.84 4.93
N PHE A 294 2.48 18.14 5.22
CA PHE A 294 1.80 18.84 6.31
C PHE A 294 0.30 18.98 6.07
N GLY A 295 -0.14 19.20 4.83
CA GLY A 295 -1.57 19.24 4.50
C GLY A 295 -2.26 17.90 4.76
N THR A 296 -1.60 16.80 4.39
CA THR A 296 -2.10 15.44 4.69
C THR A 296 -2.11 15.19 6.19
N LEU A 297 -1.04 15.56 6.91
CA LEU A 297 -0.96 15.43 8.37
C LEU A 297 -2.07 16.21 9.07
N LEU A 298 -2.33 17.45 8.65
CA LEU A 298 -3.40 18.29 9.20
C LEU A 298 -4.77 17.64 9.00
N LEU A 299 -5.03 17.09 7.80
CA LEU A 299 -6.27 16.37 7.51
C LEU A 299 -6.48 15.16 8.44
N ILE A 300 -5.41 14.39 8.67
CA ILE A 300 -5.43 13.24 9.59
C ILE A 300 -5.72 13.73 11.02
N VAL A 301 -5.02 14.77 11.49
CA VAL A 301 -5.23 15.33 12.84
C VAL A 301 -6.66 15.82 13.03
N VAL A 302 -7.21 16.56 12.06
CA VAL A 302 -8.61 17.03 12.11
C VAL A 302 -9.58 15.86 12.12
N GLY A 303 -9.34 14.81 11.32
CA GLY A 303 -10.16 13.61 11.31
C GLY A 303 -10.15 12.87 12.65
N VAL A 304 -8.96 12.64 13.23
CA VAL A 304 -8.78 11.96 14.51
C VAL A 304 -9.42 12.74 15.66
N VAL A 305 -9.16 14.04 15.75
CA VAL A 305 -9.73 14.90 16.80
C VAL A 305 -11.25 15.04 16.64
N GLY A 306 -11.74 15.18 15.41
CA GLY A 306 -13.17 15.23 15.13
C GLY A 306 -13.89 13.94 15.52
N PHE A 307 -13.30 12.79 15.19
CA PHE A 307 -13.81 11.49 15.61
C PHE A 307 -13.78 11.32 17.14
N TRP A 308 -12.68 11.69 17.80
CA TRP A 308 -12.59 11.66 19.26
C TRP A 308 -13.66 12.54 19.94
N PHE A 309 -13.86 13.76 19.42
CA PHE A 309 -14.88 14.66 19.94
C PHE A 309 -16.29 14.07 19.80
N TRP A 310 -16.60 13.49 18.64
CA TRP A 310 -17.85 12.75 18.43
C TRP A 310 -17.97 11.56 19.39
N TYR A 311 -16.90 10.80 19.60
CA TYR A 311 -16.89 9.66 20.51
C TYR A 311 -17.27 10.06 21.94
N VAL A 312 -16.56 11.02 22.55
CA VAL A 312 -16.78 11.40 23.95
C VAL A 312 -18.13 12.08 24.19
N THR A 313 -18.67 12.77 23.18
CA THR A 313 -19.93 13.54 23.31
C THR A 313 -21.17 12.81 22.83
N SER A 314 -21.05 11.98 21.79
CA SER A 314 -22.18 11.54 20.97
C SER A 314 -22.23 10.03 20.69
N SER A 315 -21.12 9.28 20.93
CA SER A 315 -21.11 7.82 20.72
C SER A 315 -22.25 7.14 21.48
N PRO A 316 -22.95 6.15 20.89
CA PRO A 316 -24.00 5.39 21.57
C PRO A 316 -23.47 4.43 22.64
N THR A 317 -22.15 4.19 22.70
CA THR A 317 -21.50 3.28 23.65
C THR A 317 -20.17 3.86 24.16
N GLN A 318 -19.84 3.60 25.44
CA GLN A 318 -18.52 3.90 25.99
C GLN A 318 -17.42 2.93 25.49
N PHE A 319 -17.78 1.70 25.10
CA PHE A 319 -16.82 0.69 24.65
C PHE A 319 -16.65 0.75 23.13
N GLN A 320 -16.02 1.82 22.64
CA GLN A 320 -15.76 1.98 21.21
C GLN A 320 -14.30 2.36 20.92
N SER A 321 -13.54 1.40 20.42
CA SER A 321 -12.24 1.65 19.80
C SER A 321 -12.43 2.13 18.33
N PRO A 322 -11.60 3.07 17.81
CA PRO A 322 -10.40 3.66 18.42
C PRO A 322 -10.69 4.84 19.37
N GLY A 323 -11.95 5.15 19.68
CA GLY A 323 -12.33 6.32 20.48
C GLY A 323 -11.74 6.30 21.88
N MET A 324 -11.82 5.14 22.55
CA MET A 324 -11.18 4.88 23.84
C MET A 324 -9.68 5.14 23.78
N ASP A 325 -8.99 4.59 22.78
CA ASP A 325 -7.53 4.67 22.64
C ASP A 325 -7.08 6.11 22.39
N ILE A 326 -7.78 6.82 21.52
CA ILE A 326 -7.51 8.24 21.26
C ILE A 326 -7.74 9.05 22.54
N ASN A 327 -8.81 8.78 23.29
CA ASN A 327 -9.07 9.47 24.54
C ASN A 327 -8.00 9.18 25.59
N ASN A 328 -7.55 7.93 25.71
CA ASN A 328 -6.46 7.52 26.60
C ASN A 328 -5.15 8.25 26.28
N LEU A 329 -4.87 8.49 24.99
CA LEU A 329 -3.67 9.20 24.54
C LEU A 329 -3.75 10.73 24.70
N MET A 330 -4.93 11.28 24.97
CA MET A 330 -5.09 12.72 25.13
C MET A 330 -4.29 13.24 26.32
N PRO A 331 -3.74 14.48 26.25
CA PRO A 331 -3.19 15.16 27.41
C PRO A 331 -4.16 15.11 28.59
N ALA A 332 -3.64 14.95 29.82
CA ALA A 332 -4.43 14.70 31.02
C ALA A 332 -5.70 15.58 31.15
N PRO A 333 -5.67 16.91 30.92
CA PRO A 333 -6.87 17.74 31.03
C PRO A 333 -7.96 17.38 30.00
N LEU A 334 -7.58 17.00 28.78
CA LEU A 334 -8.52 16.60 27.73
C LEU A 334 -9.05 15.20 27.97
N ASN A 335 -8.21 14.28 28.45
CA ASN A 335 -8.63 12.94 28.83
C ASN A 335 -9.64 12.99 29.98
N GLU A 336 -9.37 13.73 31.06
CA GLU A 336 -10.31 13.92 32.18
C GLU A 336 -11.64 14.50 31.73
N TRP A 337 -11.59 15.55 30.88
CA TRP A 337 -12.80 16.13 30.31
C TRP A 337 -13.59 15.12 29.48
N GLY A 338 -12.92 14.36 28.61
CA GLY A 338 -13.52 13.33 27.76
C GLY A 338 -14.17 12.22 28.59
N CYS A 339 -13.46 11.73 29.61
CA CYS A 339 -14.00 10.78 30.58
C CYS A 339 -15.21 11.34 31.33
N GLY A 340 -15.19 12.62 31.70
CA GLY A 340 -16.33 13.31 32.29
C GLY A 340 -17.56 13.36 31.37
N GLN A 341 -17.38 13.56 30.06
CA GLN A 341 -18.51 13.52 29.10
C GLN A 341 -19.09 12.12 28.94
N LEU A 342 -18.24 11.10 28.91
CA LEU A 342 -18.67 9.71 28.88
C LEU A 342 -19.41 9.32 30.17
N LYS A 343 -18.87 9.68 31.34
CA LYS A 343 -19.46 9.42 32.67
C LYS A 343 -20.86 10.01 32.84
N LYS A 344 -21.12 11.18 32.25
CA LYS A 344 -22.47 11.79 32.28
C LYS A 344 -23.54 10.91 31.63
N ARG A 345 -23.16 10.09 30.66
CA ARG A 345 -24.08 9.25 29.88
C ARG A 345 -24.10 7.82 30.38
N PHE A 346 -22.95 7.33 30.84
CA PHE A 346 -22.72 5.92 31.13
C PHE A 346 -22.26 5.64 32.57
N GLY A 347 -22.31 6.64 33.46
CA GLY A 347 -21.74 6.56 34.81
C GLY A 347 -22.36 5.53 35.76
N ARG A 348 -23.40 4.80 35.32
CA ARG A 348 -23.98 3.65 36.05
C ARG A 348 -23.33 2.33 35.64
N ASP A 349 -22.63 2.30 34.53
CA ASP A 349 -21.89 1.15 34.00
C ASP A 349 -20.40 1.29 34.33
N ARG A 350 -19.62 0.23 34.07
CA ARG A 350 -18.16 0.24 34.24
C ARG A 350 -17.51 1.25 33.28
N ALA A 351 -16.40 1.87 33.72
CA ALA A 351 -15.72 2.87 32.92
C ALA A 351 -15.03 2.25 31.69
N PRO A 352 -15.01 2.94 30.54
CA PRO A 352 -14.25 2.48 29.39
C PRO A 352 -12.75 2.63 29.61
N PHE A 353 -11.97 1.87 28.86
CA PHE A 353 -10.52 1.97 28.84
C PHE A 353 -10.04 3.42 28.66
N GLY A 354 -9.02 3.80 29.43
CA GLY A 354 -8.51 5.18 29.51
C GLY A 354 -9.30 6.12 30.44
N CYS A 355 -10.42 5.66 31.01
CA CYS A 355 -11.24 6.38 31.99
C CYS A 355 -11.45 5.64 33.31
N THR A 356 -10.80 4.50 33.48
CA THR A 356 -10.88 3.67 34.68
C THR A 356 -10.00 4.21 35.80
N ALA A 357 -10.42 3.99 37.04
CA ALA A 357 -9.59 4.17 38.22
C ALA A 357 -8.63 2.98 38.40
N ALA A 358 -7.92 2.93 39.53
CA ALA A 358 -6.91 1.89 39.81
C ALA A 358 -7.48 0.47 39.95
N ASP A 359 -8.80 0.34 40.07
CA ASP A 359 -9.55 -0.93 40.10
C ASP A 359 -10.04 -1.37 38.71
N TYR A 360 -9.58 -0.70 37.65
CA TYR A 360 -9.89 -0.89 36.23
C TYR A 360 -11.36 -1.03 35.83
N THR A 361 -12.28 -0.73 36.75
CA THR A 361 -13.73 -0.91 36.57
C THR A 361 -14.49 0.36 36.93
N SER A 362 -14.09 1.06 37.99
CA SER A 362 -14.74 2.30 38.39
C SER A 362 -14.24 3.50 37.58
N TRP A 363 -15.04 4.55 37.53
CA TRP A 363 -14.69 5.79 36.86
C TRP A 363 -13.70 6.60 37.69
N LYS A 364 -12.60 7.03 37.07
CA LYS A 364 -11.69 8.01 37.69
C LYS A 364 -12.30 9.40 37.87
#